data_AF-A0A531LVB1-F1
#
_entry.id   AF-A0A531LVB1-F1
#
_cell.length_a   1.000
_cell.length_b   1.000
_cell.length_c   1.000
_cell.angle_alpha   90.00
_cell.angle_beta   90.00
_cell.angle_gamma   90.00
#
_symmetry.space_group_name_H-M   'P 1'
#
loop_
_entity.id
_entity.type
_entity.pdbx_description
1 polymer ?
#
loop_
_entity_poly.entity_id
_entity_poly.type
_entity_poly.pdbx_seq_one_letter_code
_entity_poly.pdbx_strand_id
1 'polypeptide(L)' 'MTDIAAPAPAVVGRSLWGDAWARLKANRAAMFSLYYLAFIALISVFGPSLVPHEYTTIYGDYVRTPPSLSAYPKPDMIQT' A
#
# COMPACT_ATOMS: atom_id res chain seq x y z
N MET A 1 9.28 53.77 41.24
CA MET A 1 8.20 52.75 41.18
C MET A 1 8.41 52.03 39.87
N THR A 2 9.19 50.95 39.90
CA THR A 2 9.67 50.26 38.70
C THR A 2 8.85 48.98 38.59
N ASP A 3 7.81 49.00 37.77
CA ASP A 3 7.01 47.82 37.47
C ASP A 3 7.82 46.86 36.61
N ILE A 4 8.21 45.74 37.20
CA ILE A 4 8.82 44.61 36.51
C ILE A 4 7.70 43.98 35.67
N ALA A 5 7.67 44.29 34.39
CA ALA A 5 6.78 43.64 33.44
C ALA A 5 7.03 42.12 33.46
N ALA A 6 6.00 41.35 33.82
CA ALA A 6 6.06 39.89 33.82
C ALA A 6 6.37 39.39 32.39
N PRO A 7 7.21 38.34 32.24
CA PRO A 7 7.57 37.83 30.93
C PRO A 7 6.32 37.26 30.24
N ALA A 8 6.09 37.65 28.99
CA ALA A 8 5.02 37.09 28.16
C ALA A 8 5.20 35.57 28.04
N PRO A 9 4.11 34.78 28.04
CA PRO A 9 4.20 33.33 27.96
C PRO A 9 4.91 32.92 26.66
N ALA A 10 5.89 32.03 26.77
CA ALA A 10 6.61 31.50 25.63
C ALA A 10 5.64 30.73 24.71
N VAL A 11 5.52 31.17 23.46
CA VAL A 11 4.71 30.48 22.44
C VAL A 11 5.39 29.16 22.10
N VAL A 12 4.86 28.05 22.63
CA VAL A 12 5.36 26.71 22.32
C VAL A 12 5.02 26.42 20.86
N GLY A 13 6.06 26.24 20.03
CA GLY A 13 5.91 25.84 18.64
C GLY A 13 5.21 24.49 18.54
N ARG A 14 4.04 24.45 17.89
CA ARG A 14 3.35 23.20 17.57
C ARG A 14 4.09 22.45 16.46
N SER A 15 4.11 21.12 16.55
CA SER A 15 4.73 20.29 15.52
C SER A 15 3.94 20.36 14.21
N LEU A 16 4.61 20.74 13.12
CA LEU A 16 4.01 20.77 11.77
C LEU A 16 3.45 19.41 11.36
N TRP A 17 4.06 18.32 11.83
CA TRP A 17 3.60 16.96 11.59
C TRP A 17 2.24 16.69 12.25
N GLY A 18 2.08 17.13 13.50
CA GLY A 18 0.83 17.00 14.24
C GLY A 18 -0.31 17.77 13.57
N ASP A 19 0.00 18.98 13.09
CA ASP A 19 -0.96 19.82 12.36
C ASP A 19 -1.40 19.20 11.03
N ALA A 20 -0.44 18.67 10.26
CA ALA A 20 -0.74 17.98 9.01
C ALA A 20 -1.63 16.76 9.27
N TRP A 21 -1.34 15.98 10.32
CA TRP A 21 -2.14 14.81 10.67
C TRP A 21 -3.55 15.17 11.15
N ALA A 22 -3.70 16.25 11.91
CA ALA A 22 -5.01 16.76 12.32
C ALA A 22 -5.85 17.19 11.10
N ARG A 23 -5.24 17.90 10.15
CA ARG A 23 -5.90 18.32 8.89
C ARG A 23 -6.30 17.14 8.02
N LEU A 24 -5.44 16.12 7.93
CA LEU A 24 -5.75 14.91 7.17
C LEU A 24 -6.96 14.18 7.75
N LYS A 25 -6.99 13.96 9.08
CA LYS A 25 -8.10 13.30 9.77
C LYS A 25 -9.41 14.08 9.71
N ALA A 26 -9.36 15.41 9.65
CA ALA A 26 -10.55 16.24 9.52
C ALA A 26 -11.24 16.07 8.14
N ASN A 27 -10.51 15.66 7.11
CA ASN A 27 -11.06 15.44 5.77
C ASN A 27 -11.44 13.97 5.55
N ARG A 28 -12.74 13.68 5.62
CA ARG A 28 -13.28 12.32 5.41
C ARG A 28 -12.98 11.76 4.02
N ALA A 29 -13.00 12.59 2.97
CA ALA A 29 -12.71 12.14 1.61
C ALA A 29 -11.23 11.77 1.43
N ALA A 30 -10.32 12.54 2.02
CA ALA A 30 -8.88 12.23 2.01
C ALA A 30 -8.55 10.99 2.86
N MET A 31 -9.24 10.78 3.98
CA MET A 31 -9.08 9.55 4.78
C MET A 31 -9.55 8.32 4.02
N PHE A 32 -10.62 8.43 3.22
CA PHE A 32 -11.07 7.32 2.39
C PHE A 32 -10.02 6.91 1.36
N SER A 33 -9.41 7.88 0.66
CA SER A 33 -8.34 7.57 -0.28
C SER A 33 -7.11 7.01 0.42
N LEU A 34 -6.76 7.50 1.61
CA LEU A 34 -5.68 6.94 2.43
C LEU A 34 -5.92 5.46 2.74
N TYR A 35 -7.13 5.10 3.17
CA TYR A 35 -7.49 3.70 3.44
C TYR A 35 -7.49 2.84 2.18
N TYR A 36 -7.98 3.37 1.05
CA TYR A 36 -7.96 2.67 -0.23
C TYR A 36 -6.53 2.36 -0.69
N LEU A 37 -5.63 3.34 -0.59
CA LEU A 37 -4.22 3.14 -0.92
C LEU A 37 -3.55 2.15 0.03
N ALA A 38 -3.83 2.23 1.34
CA ALA A 38 -3.32 1.27 2.31
C ALA A 38 -3.80 -0.16 2.03
N PHE A 39 -5.06 -0.31 1.63
CA PHE A 39 -5.64 -1.60 1.23
C PHE A 39 -4.97 -2.18 -0.02
N ILE A 40 -4.77 -1.36 -1.06
CA ILE A 40 -4.03 -1.80 -2.25
C ILE A 40 -2.61 -2.19 -1.89
N ALA A 41 -1.91 -1.38 -1.09
CA ALA A 41 -0.54 -1.69 -0.66
C ALA A 41 -0.48 -3.03 0.09
N LEU A 42 -1.45 -3.31 0.96
CA LEU A 42 -1.58 -4.59 1.64
C LEU A 42 -1.73 -5.74 0.64
N ILE A 43 -2.62 -5.62 -0.33
CA ILE A 43 -2.80 -6.63 -1.38
C ILE A 43 -1.53 -6.79 -2.21
N SER A 44 -0.81 -5.73 -2.53
CA SER A 44 0.43 -5.83 -3.31
C SER A 44 1.54 -6.55 -2.54
N VAL A 45 1.63 -6.35 -1.23
CA VAL A 45 2.64 -7.00 -0.37
C VAL A 45 2.29 -8.46 -0.10
N PHE A 46 1.02 -8.75 0.21
CA PHE A 46 0.58 -10.09 0.61
C PHE A 46 0.02 -10.93 -0.53
N GLY A 47 -0.38 -10.31 -1.64
CA GLY A 47 -0.92 -10.96 -2.83
C GLY A 47 0.00 -12.05 -3.38
N PRO A 48 1.32 -11.80 -3.51
CA PRO A 48 2.29 -12.83 -3.89
C PRO A 48 2.25 -14.08 -3.01
N SER A 49 2.08 -13.93 -1.70
CA SER A 49 2.03 -15.06 -0.77
C SER A 49 0.70 -15.82 -0.80
N LEU A 50 -0.37 -15.21 -1.32
CA LEU A 50 -1.69 -15.83 -1.46
C LEU A 50 -1.86 -16.58 -2.78
N VAL A 51 -1.06 -16.24 -3.80
CA VAL A 51 -1.11 -16.89 -5.11
C VAL A 51 -0.07 -18.01 -5.16
N PRO A 52 -0.46 -19.27 -5.45
CA PRO A 52 0.48 -20.39 -5.47
C PRO A 52 1.38 -20.42 -6.74
N HIS A 53 1.41 -19.33 -7.51
CA HIS A 53 2.14 -19.26 -8.77
C HIS A 53 3.37 -18.38 -8.58
N GLU A 54 4.53 -18.98 -8.82
CA GLU A 54 5.82 -18.30 -8.82
C GLU A 54 5.89 -17.30 -9.99
N TYR A 55 6.08 -16.01 -9.70
CA TYR A 55 6.22 -14.96 -10.73
C TYR A 55 7.43 -15.16 -11.64
N THR A 56 8.40 -15.96 -11.21
CA THR A 56 9.62 -16.25 -11.96
C THR A 56 9.51 -17.49 -12.84
N THR A 57 8.41 -18.25 -12.78
CA THR A 57 8.29 -19.47 -13.56
C THR A 57 7.97 -19.15 -15.02
N ILE A 58 8.95 -19.36 -15.88
CA ILE A 58 8.84 -19.24 -17.33
C ILE A 58 8.62 -20.64 -17.91
N TYR A 59 7.42 -20.91 -18.45
CA TYR A 59 7.13 -22.18 -19.10
C TYR A 59 7.58 -22.17 -20.57
N GLY A 60 8.84 -22.48 -20.81
CA GLY A 60 9.44 -22.52 -22.16
C GLY A 60 8.80 -23.54 -23.10
N ASP A 61 8.20 -24.61 -22.56
CA ASP A 61 7.59 -25.69 -23.35
C ASP A 61 6.32 -25.27 -24.10
N TYR A 62 5.68 -24.16 -23.71
CA TYR A 62 4.42 -23.69 -24.31
C TYR A 62 4.59 -22.56 -25.34
N VAL A 63 5.83 -22.17 -25.66
CA VAL A 63 6.11 -21.01 -26.54
C VAL A 63 5.55 -21.18 -27.97
N ARG A 64 5.40 -22.42 -28.45
CA ARG A 64 4.88 -22.75 -29.80
C ARG A 64 3.50 -23.41 -29.78
N THR A 65 2.81 -23.39 -28.65
CA THR A 65 1.50 -24.01 -28.54
C THR A 65 0.44 -23.17 -29.26
N PRO A 66 -0.44 -23.77 -30.08
CA PRO A 66 -1.50 -23.03 -30.75
C PRO A 66 -2.48 -22.43 -29.71
N PRO A 67 -3.13 -21.30 -30.03
CA PRO A 67 -4.09 -20.67 -29.12
C PRO A 67 -5.23 -21.65 -28.79
N SER A 68 -5.58 -21.75 -27.51
CA SER A 68 -6.67 -22.60 -27.01
C SER A 68 -7.46 -21.89 -25.92
N LEU A 69 -8.72 -22.29 -25.75
CA LEU A 69 -9.57 -21.83 -24.65
C LEU A 69 -9.32 -22.59 -23.34
N SER A 70 -8.51 -23.66 -23.38
CA SER A 70 -8.07 -24.42 -22.20
C SER A 70 -6.78 -23.83 -21.62
N ALA A 71 -6.65 -23.83 -20.30
CA ALA A 71 -5.39 -23.54 -19.63
C ALA A 71 -4.38 -24.68 -19.87
N TYR A 72 -3.12 -24.31 -20.10
CA TYR A 72 -1.97 -25.22 -20.01
C TYR A 72 -1.29 -25.02 -18.65
N PRO A 73 -0.62 -26.03 -18.05
CA PRO A 73 -0.40 -27.40 -18.53
C PRO A 73 -1.67 -28.24 -18.61
N LYS A 74 -1.77 -29.11 -19.62
CA LYS A 74 -2.80 -30.16 -19.60
C LYS A 74 -2.46 -31.18 -18.50
N PRO A 75 -3.44 -31.81 -17.85
CA PRO A 75 -3.21 -32.82 -16.81
C PRO A 75 -2.25 -33.93 -17.25
N ASP A 76 -2.31 -34.29 -18.54
CA ASP A 76 -1.49 -35.33 -19.17
C ASP A 76 0.00 -34.95 -19.28
N MET A 77 0.35 -33.68 -19.06
CA MET A 77 1.72 -33.16 -19.17
C MET A 77 2.41 -33.01 -17.81
N ILE A 78 1.69 -33.21 -16.71
CA ILE A 78 2.23 -33.13 -15.36
C ILE A 78 2.80 -34.50 -15.01
N GLN A 79 4.13 -34.63 -15.00
CA GLN A 79 4.79 -35.83 -14.47
C GLN A 79 4.79 -35.72 -12.94
N THR A 80 4.12 -36.66 -12.28
CA THR A 80 4.09 -36.81 -10.81
C THR A 80 5.41 -37.31 -10.26
#